data_AF-A0A968VZZ7-F1
#
_entry.id   AF-A0A968VZZ7-F1
#
_cell.length_a   1.000
_cell.length_b   1.000
_cell.length_c   1.000
_cell.angle_alpha   90.00
_cell.angle_beta   90.00
_cell.angle_gamma   90.00
#
_symmetry.space_group_name_H-M   'P 1'
#
loop_
_entity.id
_entity.type
_entity.pdbx_description
1 polymer ?
#
loop_
_entity_poly.entity_id
_entity_poly.type
_entity_poly.pdbx_seq_one_letter_code
_entity_poly.pdbx_strand_id
1 'polypeptide(L)'
;MGLHPWFIKPETEENDFLAIENACKEKKIMAIGECGLDKLKAPPMARQIEIFNRHVALSETYKIPMIIHCVRAHDQVIAARQAQLASMPWILHGFAGSKELAKK
;
A
#
# COMPACT_ATOMS: atom_id res chain seq x y z
N MET A 1 -1.76 3.17 -10.04
CA MET A 1 -2.09 1.75 -10.26
C MET A 1 -1.62 0.98 -9.04
N GLY A 2 -2.44 0.08 -8.50
CA GLY A 2 -2.13 -0.70 -7.30
C GLY A 2 -3.21 -1.74 -7.05
N LEU A 3 -2.99 -2.62 -6.07
CA LEU A 3 -3.95 -3.64 -5.66
C LEU A 3 -4.59 -3.24 -4.32
N HIS A 4 -5.86 -2.83 -4.40
CA HIS A 4 -6.65 -2.44 -3.23
C HIS A 4 -6.89 -3.66 -2.32
N PRO A 5 -6.86 -3.50 -0.97
CA PRO A 5 -6.97 -4.63 -0.05
C PRO A 5 -8.21 -5.50 -0.24
N TRP A 6 -9.32 -4.94 -0.74
CA TRP A 6 -10.55 -5.71 -1.00
C TRP A 6 -10.44 -6.67 -2.18
N PHE A 7 -9.51 -6.43 -3.11
CA PHE A 7 -9.38 -7.19 -4.34
C PHE A 7 -8.20 -8.17 -4.32
N ILE A 8 -7.55 -8.34 -3.16
CA ILE A 8 -6.49 -9.33 -3.00
C ILE A 8 -7.08 -10.73 -3.18
N LYS A 9 -6.62 -11.41 -4.23
CA LYS A 9 -7.02 -12.75 -4.62
C LYS A 9 -5.78 -13.59 -4.91
N PRO A 10 -5.56 -14.71 -4.21
CA PRO A 10 -4.39 -15.58 -4.41
C PRO A 10 -4.18 -16.00 -5.88
N GLU A 11 -5.27 -16.15 -6.62
CA GLU A 11 -5.26 -16.61 -8.01
C GLU A 11 -4.83 -15.53 -9.02
N THR A 12 -4.95 -14.23 -8.70
CA THR A 12 -4.63 -13.13 -9.65
C THR A 12 -3.52 -12.21 -9.19
N GLU A 13 -3.23 -12.15 -7.90
CA GLU A 13 -2.33 -11.15 -7.31
C GLU A 13 -0.95 -11.11 -7.98
N GLU A 14 -0.37 -12.23 -8.40
CA GLU A 14 0.92 -12.24 -9.09
C GLU A 14 0.87 -11.52 -10.44
N ASN A 15 -0.21 -11.72 -11.21
CA ASN A 15 -0.42 -11.04 -12.48
C ASN A 15 -0.68 -9.54 -12.27
N ASP A 16 -1.43 -9.20 -11.21
CA ASP A 16 -1.67 -7.81 -10.82
C ASP A 16 -0.34 -7.11 -10.48
N PHE A 17 0.55 -7.78 -9.73
CA PHE A 17 1.88 -7.25 -9.41
C PHE A 17 2.79 -7.12 -10.62
N LEU A 18 2.75 -8.07 -11.56
CA LEU A 18 3.51 -7.96 -12.80
C LEU A 18 3.06 -6.74 -13.62
N ALA A 19 1.76 -6.49 -13.69
CA ALA A 19 1.22 -5.31 -14.38
C ALA A 19 1.64 -4.00 -13.69
N ILE A 20 1.57 -3.95 -12.36
CA ILE A 20 2.03 -2.79 -11.56
C ILE A 20 3.52 -2.54 -11.80
N GLU A 21 4.35 -3.59 -11.73
CA GLU A 21 5.80 -3.46 -11.91
C GLU A 21 6.14 -2.97 -13.32
N ASN A 22 5.51 -3.51 -14.36
CA ASN A 22 5.71 -3.05 -15.73
C ASN A 22 5.33 -1.58 -15.90
N ALA A 23 4.20 -1.16 -15.32
CA ALA A 23 3.81 0.25 -15.32
C ALA A 23 4.81 1.16 -14.59
N CYS A 24 5.46 0.66 -13.53
CA CYS A 24 6.54 1.36 -12.85
C CYS A 24 7.79 1.49 -13.75
N LYS A 25 8.24 0.39 -14.37
CA LYS A 25 9.40 0.34 -15.28
C LYS A 25 9.24 1.30 -16.46
N GLU A 26 8.05 1.32 -17.05
CA GLU A 26 7.73 2.17 -18.20
C GLU A 26 7.40 3.63 -17.82
N LYS A 27 7.47 3.97 -16.52
CA LYS A 27 7.15 5.30 -15.97
C LYS A 27 5.75 5.79 -16.37
N LYS A 28 4.79 4.87 -16.50
CA LYS A 28 3.41 5.18 -16.89
C LYS A 28 2.52 5.64 -15.73
N ILE A 29 3.02 5.55 -14.51
CA ILE A 29 2.25 5.90 -13.30
C ILE A 29 3.01 6.90 -12.43
N MET A 30 2.26 7.81 -11.82
CA MET A 30 2.79 8.82 -10.90
C MET A 30 2.75 8.36 -9.44
N ALA A 31 1.93 7.35 -9.12
CA ALA A 31 1.80 6.78 -7.78
C ALA A 31 1.35 5.30 -7.85
N ILE A 32 1.80 4.52 -6.86
CA ILE A 32 1.33 3.16 -6.61
C ILE A 32 0.14 3.23 -5.66
N GLY A 33 -0.97 2.63 -6.07
CA GLY A 33 -2.23 2.64 -5.32
C GLY A 33 -3.46 2.81 -6.22
N GLU A 34 -4.66 2.74 -5.65
CA GLU A 34 -4.93 2.61 -4.20
C GLU A 34 -4.55 1.21 -3.66
N CYS A 35 -3.79 1.16 -2.57
CA CYS A 35 -3.32 -0.06 -1.90
C CYS A 35 -3.31 0.17 -0.38
N GLY A 36 -3.22 -0.84 0.47
CA GLY A 36 -3.16 -0.62 1.91
C GLY A 36 -3.87 -1.67 2.74
N LEU A 37 -4.45 -1.26 3.86
CA LEU A 37 -5.00 -2.14 4.89
C LEU A 37 -6.43 -1.74 5.27
N ASP A 38 -7.33 -2.73 5.32
CA ASP A 38 -8.71 -2.59 5.75
C ASP A 38 -9.08 -3.68 6.75
N LYS A 39 -9.30 -3.29 8.00
CA LYS A 39 -9.63 -4.25 9.07
C LYS A 39 -11.08 -4.74 9.04
N LEU A 40 -11.95 -4.15 8.21
CA LEU A 40 -13.40 -4.40 8.21
C LEU A 40 -13.88 -5.29 7.06
N LYS A 41 -13.32 -5.12 5.86
CA LYS A 41 -13.89 -5.71 4.62
C LYS A 41 -12.93 -6.56 3.79
N ALA A 42 -11.62 -6.50 4.06
CA ALA A 42 -10.61 -7.18 3.25
C ALA A 42 -10.27 -8.58 3.78
N PRO A 43 -9.46 -9.38 3.03
CA PRO A 43 -8.94 -10.68 3.47
C PRO A 43 -8.15 -10.59 4.79
N PRO A 44 -7.72 -11.71 5.38
CA PRO A 44 -6.99 -11.70 6.65
C PRO A 44 -5.84 -10.70 6.68
N MET A 45 -5.68 -9.96 7.79
CA MET A 45 -4.69 -8.89 7.94
C MET A 45 -3.27 -9.32 7.57
N ALA A 46 -2.89 -10.57 7.85
CA ALA A 46 -1.57 -11.10 7.47
C ALA A 46 -1.33 -11.04 5.96
N ARG A 47 -2.32 -11.44 5.14
CA ARG A 47 -2.22 -11.37 3.68
C ARG A 47 -2.19 -9.92 3.20
N GLN A 48 -3.02 -9.06 3.78
CA GLN A 48 -3.01 -7.64 3.44
C GLN A 48 -1.65 -6.99 3.71
N ILE A 49 -1.02 -7.30 4.86
CA ILE A 49 0.31 -6.79 5.21
C ILE A 49 1.36 -7.29 4.23
N GLU A 50 1.33 -8.56 3.85
CA GLU A 50 2.25 -9.12 2.87
C GLU A 50 2.15 -8.40 1.51
N ILE A 51 0.92 -8.25 1.01
CA ILE A 51 0.66 -7.54 -0.25
C ILE A 51 1.03 -6.06 -0.13
N PHE A 52 0.69 -5.40 0.97
CA PHE A 52 1.06 -4.01 1.20
C PHE A 52 2.59 -3.85 1.18
N ASN A 53 3.31 -4.75 1.84
CA ASN A 53 4.77 -4.74 1.88
C ASN A 53 5.40 -4.88 0.48
N ARG A 54 4.79 -5.67 -0.41
CA ARG A 54 5.24 -5.77 -1.81
C ARG A 54 5.06 -4.45 -2.57
N HIS A 55 3.97 -3.71 -2.33
CA HIS A 55 3.81 -2.38 -2.93
C HIS A 55 4.85 -1.39 -2.42
N VAL A 56 5.19 -1.45 -1.12
CA VAL A 56 6.26 -0.62 -0.54
C VAL A 56 7.60 -0.92 -1.22
N ALA A 57 7.94 -2.20 -1.39
CA ALA A 57 9.17 -2.59 -2.08
C ALA A 57 9.25 -2.03 -3.52
N LEU A 58 8.14 -2.07 -4.27
CA LEU A 58 8.07 -1.46 -5.60
C LEU A 58 8.22 0.06 -5.55
N SER A 59 7.56 0.72 -4.60
CA SER A 59 7.66 2.17 -4.37
C SER A 59 9.10 2.58 -4.13
N GLU A 60 9.81 1.90 -3.23
CA GLU A 60 11.21 2.18 -2.91
C GLU A 60 12.16 1.89 -4.07
N THR A 61 11.91 0.82 -4.83
CA THR A 61 12.74 0.41 -5.98
C THR A 61 12.64 1.40 -7.13
N TYR A 62 11.42 1.76 -7.52
CA TYR A 62 11.16 2.62 -8.69
C TYR A 62 11.08 4.11 -8.34
N LYS A 63 11.21 4.46 -7.05
CA LYS A 63 11.08 5.82 -6.53
C LYS A 63 9.75 6.47 -6.92
N ILE A 64 8.65 5.73 -6.71
CA ILE A 64 7.28 6.17 -7.00
C ILE A 64 6.51 6.28 -5.67
N PRO A 65 5.82 7.41 -5.38
CA PRO A 65 5.06 7.57 -4.13
C PRO A 65 3.84 6.62 -4.05
N MET A 66 3.28 6.47 -2.85
CA MET A 66 2.13 5.59 -2.59
C MET A 66 0.87 6.33 -2.19
N ILE A 67 -0.29 5.82 -2.63
CA ILE A 67 -1.63 6.21 -2.16
C ILE A 67 -2.19 5.04 -1.33
N ILE A 68 -2.42 5.31 -0.05
CA ILE A 68 -2.69 4.30 0.98
C ILE A 68 -4.13 4.37 1.48
N HIS A 69 -4.86 3.27 1.29
CA HIS A 69 -6.10 2.96 1.98
C HIS A 69 -5.83 2.44 3.38
N CYS A 70 -6.48 3.05 4.36
CA CYS A 70 -6.28 2.66 5.75
C CYS A 70 -7.59 2.77 6.53
N VAL A 71 -8.24 1.63 6.79
CA VAL A 71 -9.44 1.55 7.62
C VAL A 71 -9.13 0.79 8.89
N ARG A 72 -9.11 1.52 10.02
CA ARG A 72 -8.83 0.99 11.37
C ARG A 72 -7.53 0.17 11.48
N ALA A 73 -6.52 0.54 10.69
CA ALA A 73 -5.25 -0.17 10.56
C ALA A 73 -4.02 0.77 10.58
N HIS A 74 -4.16 1.98 11.16
CA HIS A 74 -3.10 3.00 11.11
C HIS A 74 -1.80 2.54 11.79
N ASP A 75 -1.91 1.83 12.92
CA ASP A 75 -0.73 1.32 13.62
C ASP A 75 0.04 0.32 12.77
N GLN A 76 -0.65 -0.52 12.00
CA GLN A 76 -0.02 -1.48 11.08
C GLN A 76 0.65 -0.77 9.90
N VAL A 77 0.03 0.28 9.35
CA VAL A 77 0.64 1.11 8.29
C VAL A 77 1.92 1.79 8.81
N ILE A 78 1.87 2.39 10.00
CA ILE A 78 3.02 3.04 10.63
C ILE A 78 4.13 2.02 10.91
N ALA A 79 3.78 0.86 11.48
CA ALA A 79 4.74 -0.21 11.76
C ALA A 79 5.40 -0.74 10.48
N ALA A 80 4.65 -0.92 9.40
CA ALA A 80 5.19 -1.32 8.11
C ALA A 80 6.18 -0.29 7.55
N ARG A 81 5.85 1.01 7.67
CA ARG A 81 6.73 2.10 7.24
C ARG A 81 8.07 2.07 7.99
N GLN A 82 8.01 1.90 9.30
CA GLN A 82 9.19 1.85 10.17
C GLN A 82 10.03 0.59 9.90
N ALA A 83 9.38 -0.58 9.80
CA ALA A 83 10.06 -1.85 9.58
C ALA A 83 10.81 -1.90 8.24
N GLN A 84 10.25 -1.26 7.20
CA GLN A 84 10.88 -1.20 5.88
C GLN A 84 11.82 0.00 5.68
N LEU A 85 11.96 0.88 6.69
CA LEU A 85 12.69 2.14 6.57
C LEU A 85 12.25 2.94 5.33
N ALA A 86 10.95 2.94 5.05
CA ALA A 86 10.41 3.47 3.81
C ALA A 86 10.63 4.98 3.71
N SER A 87 11.25 5.39 2.61
CA SER A 87 11.67 6.75 2.32
C SER A 87 10.71 7.49 1.39
N MET A 88 9.95 6.75 0.57
CA MET A 88 9.06 7.34 -0.42
C MET A 88 7.86 8.03 0.25
N PRO A 89 7.33 9.12 -0.35
CA PRO A 89 6.15 9.79 0.16
C PRO A 89 4.93 8.89 0.10
N TRP A 90 4.20 8.84 1.22
CA TRP A 90 2.98 8.07 1.39
C TRP A 90 1.82 9.02 1.68
N ILE A 91 0.74 8.90 0.92
CA ILE A 91 -0.47 9.72 1.07
C ILE A 91 -1.58 8.79 1.56
N LEU A 92 -2.07 9.01 2.78
CA LEU A 92 -3.26 8.31 3.27
C LEU A 92 -4.51 9.00 2.70
N HIS A 93 -5.23 8.32 1.80
CA HIS A 93 -6.50 8.87 1.30
C HIS A 93 -7.61 8.66 2.34
N GLY A 94 -8.59 9.56 2.35
CA GLY A 94 -9.74 9.45 3.25
C GLY A 94 -9.39 9.45 4.74
N PHE A 95 -8.28 10.09 5.13
CA PHE A 95 -7.84 10.15 6.53
C PHE A 95 -8.94 10.74 7.43
N ALA A 96 -9.45 9.92 8.34
CA ALA A 96 -10.47 10.28 9.33
C ALA A 96 -9.95 10.08 10.78
N GLY A 97 -8.63 10.13 10.97
CA GLY A 97 -7.98 9.94 12.26
C GLY A 97 -7.88 11.22 13.11
N SER A 98 -7.39 11.08 14.34
CA SER A 98 -7.19 12.23 15.24
C SER A 98 -6.03 13.12 14.78
N LYS A 99 -6.00 14.37 15.26
CA LYS A 99 -4.88 15.30 15.01
C LYS A 99 -3.54 14.77 15.52
N GLU A 100 -3.55 14.01 16.61
CA GLU A 100 -2.35 13.37 17.16
C GLU A 100 -1.82 12.31 16.20
N LEU A 101 -2.71 11.50 15.62
CA LEU A 101 -2.33 10.49 14.64
C LEU A 101 -1.79 11.12 13.35
N ALA A 102 -2.30 12.28 12.93
CA ALA A 102 -1.80 13.00 11.77
C ALA A 102 -0.36 13.56 11.95
N LYS A 103 0.14 13.65 13.18
CA LYS A 103 1.49 14.15 13.50
C LYS A 103 2.55 13.05 13.65
N LYS A 104 2.12 11.78 13.67
CA LYS A 104 3.05 10.63 13.72
C LYS A 104 3.63 10.35 12.34
#